data_AF-A0AAE0WLK4-F1
#
_entry.id   AF-A0AAE0WLK4-F1
#
_cell.length_a   1.000
_cell.length_b   1.000
_cell.length_c   1.000
_cell.angle_alpha   90.00
_cell.angle_beta   90.00
_cell.angle_gamma   90.00
#
_symmetry.space_group_name_H-M   'P 1'
#
loop_
_entity.id
_entity.type
_entity.pdbx_description
1 polymer ?
#
loop_
_entity_poly.entity_id
_entity_poly.type
_entity_poly.pdbx_seq_one_letter_code
_entity_poly.pdbx_strand_id
1 'polypeptide(L)'
;MDKSPAHITAAKPARRATGLPTKKACIEARQRKRFYRAGSLFQQMLYIFREAGFEHRYHKVEKTKGGILHVYKGLSPDDKIPTRFPERMISDERDKHALLAYHACNDPVTYLYDLMVKVFRGTLGSIREAHIEVHEDLERVVEHMVPEDGEAQSVVDSSDEEGLIYQHQIVIPKLKNGERYVLDAAGAQYGQYRAVMPYESYDQSFVKENIATLKFGSLLAKLRAAIALATARDAANDVRLAFVEFMMGEAVARIVKEWEASAGSTICEMLDEPHTSYLASSTALLDFARSGLIRYVHDSELDGTFHFVPPEGIA
;
A
#
# COMPACT_ATOMS: atom_id res chain seq x y z
N MET A 1 60.01 33.93 19.59
CA MET A 1 58.69 33.30 19.43
C MET A 1 58.50 33.09 17.93
N ASP A 2 58.88 31.90 17.49
CA ASP A 2 59.06 31.53 16.09
C ASP A 2 57.76 30.87 15.59
N LYS A 3 57.14 31.44 14.55
CA LYS A 3 55.89 30.91 13.97
C LYS A 3 56.22 30.26 12.62
N SER A 4 56.29 28.93 12.63
CA SER A 4 56.31 28.11 11.40
C SER A 4 54.97 28.19 10.65
N PRO A 5 54.96 28.36 9.32
CA PRO A 5 53.75 28.19 8.52
C PRO A 5 53.53 26.71 8.18
N ALA A 6 52.33 26.22 8.49
CA ALA A 6 51.88 24.88 8.10
C ALA A 6 51.70 24.80 6.58
N HIS A 7 52.42 23.86 5.95
CA HIS A 7 52.21 23.47 4.56
C HIS A 7 50.87 22.74 4.42
N ILE A 8 49.90 23.39 3.76
CA ILE A 8 48.70 22.74 3.25
C ILE A 8 49.10 21.96 2.00
N THR A 9 49.20 20.65 2.11
CA THR A 9 49.33 19.76 0.95
C THR A 9 47.97 19.58 0.31
N ALA A 10 47.81 20.11 -0.90
CA ALA A 10 46.61 19.92 -1.71
C ALA A 10 46.40 18.42 -2.00
N ALA A 11 45.32 17.85 -1.46
CA ALA A 11 44.92 16.49 -1.76
C ALA A 11 44.58 16.38 -3.26
N LYS A 12 45.28 15.49 -3.96
CA LYS A 12 45.03 15.14 -5.36
C LYS A 12 43.57 14.69 -5.51
N PRO A 13 42.77 15.27 -6.43
CA PRO A 13 41.42 14.79 -6.68
C PRO A 13 41.49 13.35 -7.20
N ALA A 14 40.81 12.43 -6.49
CA ALA A 14 40.67 11.05 -6.91
C ALA A 14 39.99 10.99 -8.28
N ARG A 15 40.71 10.51 -9.29
CA ARG A 15 40.14 10.24 -10.63
C ARG A 15 39.03 9.19 -10.46
N ARG A 16 37.77 9.59 -10.71
CA ARG A 16 36.67 8.64 -10.91
C ARG A 16 37.08 7.68 -12.04
N ALA A 17 37.20 6.39 -11.74
CA ALA A 17 37.47 5.38 -12.74
C ALA A 17 36.30 5.32 -13.74
N THR A 18 36.54 5.82 -14.96
CA THR A 18 35.58 5.88 -16.08
C THR A 18 35.45 4.53 -16.82
N GLY A 19 35.45 3.42 -16.09
CA GLY A 19 35.23 2.10 -16.69
C GLY A 19 33.76 1.88 -17.02
N LEU A 20 33.46 1.32 -18.21
CA LEU A 20 32.11 0.89 -18.54
C LEU A 20 31.62 -0.16 -17.52
N PRO A 21 30.31 -0.19 -17.18
CA PRO A 21 29.78 -1.15 -16.24
C PRO A 21 30.01 -2.59 -16.73
N THR A 22 30.26 -3.51 -15.80
CA THR A 22 30.33 -4.93 -16.13
C THR A 22 28.95 -5.47 -16.53
N LYS A 23 28.89 -6.56 -17.29
CA LYS A 23 27.64 -7.25 -17.64
C LYS A 23 26.80 -7.57 -16.40
N LYS A 24 27.44 -7.99 -15.30
CA LYS A 24 26.79 -8.27 -14.01
C LYS A 24 26.14 -7.01 -13.42
N ALA A 25 26.88 -5.90 -13.37
CA ALA A 25 26.36 -4.63 -12.87
C ALA A 25 25.15 -4.13 -13.68
N CYS A 26 25.17 -4.32 -15.01
CA CYS A 26 24.02 -4.01 -15.87
C CYS A 26 22.78 -4.87 -15.56
N ILE A 27 22.96 -6.18 -15.33
CA ILE A 27 21.87 -7.08 -14.98
C ILE A 27 21.24 -6.69 -13.64
N GLU A 28 22.06 -6.43 -12.62
CA GLU A 28 21.61 -6.00 -11.30
C GLU A 28 20.88 -4.64 -11.36
N ALA A 29 21.41 -3.68 -12.12
CA ALA A 29 20.76 -2.39 -12.32
C ALA A 29 19.40 -2.52 -13.02
N ARG A 30 19.30 -3.40 -14.04
CA ARG A 30 18.02 -3.68 -14.70
C ARG A 30 17.02 -4.35 -13.75
N GLN A 31 17.48 -5.29 -12.92
CA GLN A 31 16.65 -5.96 -11.91
C GLN A 31 16.10 -4.96 -10.89
N ARG A 32 16.95 -4.08 -10.34
CA ARG A 32 16.52 -3.00 -9.43
C ARG A 32 15.52 -2.08 -10.10
N LYS A 33 15.79 -1.61 -11.33
CA LYS A 33 14.86 -0.76 -12.09
C LYS A 33 13.48 -1.41 -12.22
N ARG A 34 13.43 -2.68 -12.61
CA ARG A 34 12.18 -3.46 -12.72
C ARG A 34 11.47 -3.56 -11.37
N PHE A 35 12.21 -3.81 -10.29
CA PHE A 35 11.67 -3.92 -8.94
C PHE A 35 11.06 -2.60 -8.42
N TYR A 36 11.74 -1.47 -8.59
CA TYR A 36 11.20 -0.15 -8.21
C TYR A 36 9.96 0.23 -9.03
N ARG A 37 9.95 -0.07 -10.34
CA ARG A 37 8.76 0.13 -11.18
C ARG A 37 7.59 -0.73 -10.70
N ALA A 38 7.82 -2.00 -10.41
CA ALA A 38 6.79 -2.90 -9.91
C ALA A 38 6.20 -2.40 -8.58
N GLY A 39 7.05 -1.94 -7.64
CA GLY A 39 6.58 -1.36 -6.39
C GLY A 39 5.74 -0.10 -6.57
N SER A 40 6.20 0.84 -7.40
CA SER A 40 5.46 2.08 -7.69
C SER A 40 4.12 1.81 -8.38
N LEU A 41 4.06 0.89 -9.34
CA LEU A 41 2.82 0.48 -9.99
C LEU A 41 1.86 -0.17 -8.98
N PHE A 42 2.38 -1.05 -8.14
CA PHE A 42 1.60 -1.80 -7.17
C PHE A 42 0.99 -0.89 -6.08
N GLN A 43 1.74 0.09 -5.59
CA GLN A 43 1.21 1.09 -4.66
C GLN A 43 0.11 1.94 -5.30
N GLN A 44 0.26 2.37 -6.55
CA GLN A 44 -0.80 3.11 -7.24
C GLN A 44 -2.05 2.26 -7.47
N MET A 45 -1.90 0.95 -7.71
CA MET A 45 -3.01 0.00 -7.74
C MET A 45 -3.72 -0.14 -6.41
N LEU A 46 -2.98 -0.15 -5.29
CA LEU A 46 -3.58 -0.08 -3.96
C LEU A 46 -4.45 1.16 -3.81
N TYR A 47 -3.94 2.34 -4.15
CA TYR A 47 -4.72 3.58 -4.01
C TYR A 47 -5.98 3.59 -4.88
N ILE A 48 -5.90 3.09 -6.11
CA ILE A 48 -7.09 2.96 -6.98
C ILE A 48 -8.10 1.96 -6.39
N PHE A 49 -7.62 0.83 -5.85
CA PHE A 49 -8.45 -0.15 -5.17
C PHE A 49 -9.18 0.47 -3.96
N ARG A 50 -8.44 1.16 -3.08
CA ARG A 50 -8.98 1.83 -1.88
C ARG A 50 -9.91 2.99 -2.21
N GLU A 51 -9.64 3.74 -3.27
CA GLU A 51 -10.50 4.84 -3.70
C GLU A 51 -11.84 4.34 -4.24
N ALA A 52 -11.82 3.24 -5.01
CA ALA A 52 -13.04 2.61 -5.51
C ALA A 52 -13.84 1.89 -4.41
N GLY A 53 -13.14 1.31 -3.43
CA GLY A 53 -13.72 0.52 -2.33
C GLY A 53 -13.94 1.30 -1.04
N PHE A 54 -13.82 2.63 -1.08
CA PHE A 54 -13.74 3.46 0.11
C PHE A 54 -14.95 3.28 1.02
N GLU A 55 -14.73 2.94 2.28
CA GLU A 55 -15.76 2.52 3.23
C GLU A 55 -16.04 3.55 4.32
N HIS A 56 -15.21 4.57 4.44
CA HIS A 56 -15.32 5.55 5.51
C HIS A 56 -16.17 6.75 5.10
N ARG A 57 -17.15 7.11 5.94
CA ARG A 57 -17.92 8.34 5.77
C ARG A 57 -17.37 9.45 6.65
N TYR A 58 -16.42 10.19 6.09
CA TYR A 58 -15.89 11.38 6.75
C TYR A 58 -16.73 12.61 6.44
N HIS A 59 -17.07 13.38 7.49
CA HIS A 59 -17.77 14.66 7.37
C HIS A 59 -16.82 15.85 7.39
N LYS A 60 -15.61 15.65 7.91
CA LYS A 60 -14.59 16.67 8.05
C LYS A 60 -13.21 16.03 8.01
N VAL A 61 -12.27 16.73 7.39
CA VAL A 61 -10.85 16.40 7.39
C VAL A 61 -10.07 17.69 7.69
N GLU A 62 -9.17 17.65 8.66
CA GLU A 62 -8.34 18.78 9.08
C GLU A 62 -6.88 18.38 9.17
N LYS A 63 -5.99 19.25 8.73
CA LYS A 63 -4.54 19.03 8.84
C LYS A 63 -3.92 19.95 9.88
N THR A 64 -3.21 19.39 10.84
CA THR A 64 -2.45 20.17 11.81
C THR A 64 -1.18 20.74 11.19
N LYS A 65 -0.57 21.72 11.86
CA LYS A 65 0.74 22.27 11.44
C LYS A 65 1.87 21.22 11.45
N GLY A 66 1.72 20.14 12.22
CA GLY A 66 2.67 19.02 12.29
C GLY A 66 2.47 17.96 11.20
N GLY A 67 1.51 18.13 10.30
CA GLY A 67 1.24 17.17 9.22
C GLY A 67 0.30 16.02 9.60
N ILE A 68 -0.22 16.00 10.84
CA ILE A 68 -1.23 15.01 11.28
C ILE A 68 -2.58 15.34 10.64
N LEU A 69 -3.22 14.35 10.04
CA LEU A 69 -4.53 14.45 9.39
C LEU A 69 -5.63 13.95 10.35
N HIS A 70 -6.45 14.86 10.86
CA HIS A 70 -7.60 14.53 11.69
C HIS A 70 -8.81 14.29 10.80
N VAL A 71 -9.44 13.13 10.91
CA VAL A 71 -10.63 12.75 10.14
C VAL A 71 -11.79 12.49 11.08
N TYR A 72 -12.97 12.99 10.72
CA TYR A 72 -14.15 12.93 11.58
C TYR A 72 -15.22 12.06 10.93
N LYS A 73 -15.43 10.88 11.49
CA LYS A 73 -16.32 9.83 10.97
C LYS A 73 -17.69 9.90 11.64
N GLY A 74 -18.74 9.87 10.82
CA GLY A 74 -20.12 9.80 11.32
C GLY A 74 -20.50 8.39 11.76
N LEU A 75 -21.37 8.29 12.77
CA LEU A 75 -22.02 7.05 13.19
C LEU A 75 -23.37 6.92 12.46
N SER A 76 -23.41 6.38 11.25
CA SER A 76 -24.66 6.13 10.53
C SER A 76 -24.83 4.63 10.27
N PRO A 77 -25.82 3.94 10.86
CA PRO A 77 -26.01 2.50 10.71
C PRO A 77 -26.46 2.08 9.30
N ASP A 78 -26.92 3.02 8.47
CA ASP A 78 -27.41 2.78 7.10
C ASP A 78 -26.35 3.04 6.02
N ASP A 79 -25.07 3.06 6.38
CA ASP A 79 -24.01 3.41 5.45
C ASP A 79 -23.83 2.31 4.39
N LYS A 80 -24.14 2.67 3.13
CA LYS A 80 -23.86 1.85 1.95
C LYS A 80 -22.35 1.71 1.80
N ILE A 81 -21.87 0.47 1.61
CA ILE A 81 -20.47 0.18 1.36
C ILE A 81 -20.34 -0.43 -0.05
N PRO A 82 -19.45 0.08 -0.92
CA PRO A 82 -18.55 1.22 -0.67
C PRO A 82 -19.27 2.58 -0.76
N THR A 83 -18.70 3.56 -0.07
CA THR A 83 -19.02 4.98 -0.13
C THR A 83 -18.13 5.71 -1.13
N ARG A 84 -18.45 6.97 -1.44
CA ARG A 84 -17.62 7.80 -2.31
C ARG A 84 -16.47 8.42 -1.51
N PHE A 85 -15.25 8.33 -2.04
CA PHE A 85 -14.09 9.04 -1.49
C PHE A 85 -14.34 10.55 -1.37
N PRO A 86 -14.03 11.20 -0.22
CA PRO A 86 -14.35 12.59 0.06
C PRO A 86 -13.36 13.57 -0.58
N GLU A 87 -13.20 13.50 -1.91
CA GLU A 87 -12.23 14.28 -2.69
C GLU A 87 -12.23 15.79 -2.36
N ARG A 88 -13.42 16.35 -2.09
CA ARG A 88 -13.58 17.79 -1.81
C ARG A 88 -13.02 18.23 -0.47
N MET A 89 -12.75 17.30 0.44
CA MET A 89 -12.18 17.56 1.77
C MET A 89 -10.66 17.48 1.79
N ILE A 90 -10.05 17.02 0.69
CA ILE A 90 -8.62 16.79 0.58
C ILE A 90 -8.01 17.80 -0.39
N SER A 91 -6.98 18.51 0.08
CA SER A 91 -6.34 19.58 -0.70
C SER A 91 -5.04 19.17 -1.39
N ASP A 92 -4.45 18.04 -0.98
CA ASP A 92 -3.13 17.59 -1.45
C ASP A 92 -3.10 16.07 -1.68
N GLU A 93 -2.37 15.62 -2.69
CA GLU A 93 -2.26 14.21 -3.06
C GLU A 93 -1.60 13.34 -1.98
N ARG A 94 -0.70 13.89 -1.15
CA ARG A 94 -0.13 13.14 -0.03
C ARG A 94 -1.20 12.85 1.01
N ASP A 95 -2.06 13.82 1.32
CA ASP A 95 -3.16 13.63 2.26
C ASP A 95 -4.19 12.63 1.73
N LYS A 96 -4.43 12.66 0.41
CA LYS A 96 -5.25 11.65 -0.27
C LYS A 96 -4.67 10.25 -0.07
N HIS A 97 -3.38 10.07 -0.34
CA HIS A 97 -2.72 8.77 -0.17
C HIS A 97 -2.66 8.32 1.29
N ALA A 98 -2.42 9.23 2.23
CA ALA A 98 -2.43 8.93 3.66
C ALA A 98 -3.81 8.42 4.09
N LEU A 99 -4.88 9.09 3.64
CA LEU A 99 -6.25 8.69 3.94
C LEU A 99 -6.65 7.37 3.27
N LEU A 100 -6.25 7.14 2.01
CA LEU A 100 -6.50 5.88 1.32
C LEU A 100 -5.73 4.70 1.93
N ALA A 101 -4.57 4.97 2.53
CA ALA A 101 -3.73 3.96 3.18
C ALA A 101 -4.12 3.68 4.63
N TYR A 102 -4.91 4.56 5.26
CA TYR A 102 -5.35 4.41 6.64
C TYR A 102 -6.14 3.10 6.82
N HIS A 103 -5.76 2.29 7.81
CA HIS A 103 -6.25 0.92 8.05
C HIS A 103 -6.06 -0.10 6.92
N ALA A 104 -5.36 0.26 5.84
CA ALA A 104 -5.18 -0.58 4.65
C ALA A 104 -3.83 -1.32 4.60
N CYS A 105 -3.10 -1.43 5.72
CA CYS A 105 -1.77 -2.04 5.74
C CYS A 105 -1.76 -3.53 5.37
N ASN A 106 -2.88 -4.23 5.59
CA ASN A 106 -3.06 -5.63 5.23
C ASN A 106 -3.46 -5.85 3.77
N ASP A 107 -4.15 -4.90 3.15
CA ASP A 107 -4.77 -5.00 1.83
C ASP A 107 -3.78 -5.44 0.73
N PRO A 108 -2.54 -4.91 0.68
CA PRO A 108 -1.53 -5.34 -0.29
C PRO A 108 -1.32 -6.86 -0.35
N VAL A 109 -1.28 -7.52 0.81
CA VAL A 109 -0.93 -8.95 0.94
C VAL A 109 -2.15 -9.85 1.12
N THR A 110 -3.33 -9.27 1.21
CA THR A 110 -4.61 -9.98 1.30
C THR A 110 -5.37 -9.84 -0.02
N TYR A 111 -5.99 -8.69 -0.27
CA TYR A 111 -6.85 -8.47 -1.44
C TYR A 111 -6.08 -8.32 -2.75
N LEU A 112 -4.85 -7.80 -2.71
CA LEU A 112 -4.01 -7.59 -3.89
C LEU A 112 -2.87 -8.61 -4.05
N TYR A 113 -2.97 -9.75 -3.36
CA TYR A 113 -1.95 -10.79 -3.35
C TYR A 113 -1.57 -11.28 -4.76
N ASP A 114 -2.56 -11.59 -5.60
CA ASP A 114 -2.33 -12.11 -6.96
C ASP A 114 -1.65 -11.07 -7.87
N LEU A 115 -2.05 -9.80 -7.72
CA LEU A 115 -1.39 -8.69 -8.40
C LEU A 115 0.07 -8.58 -7.96
N MET A 116 0.34 -8.63 -6.64
CA MET A 116 1.70 -8.60 -6.09
C MET A 116 2.57 -9.72 -6.69
N VAL A 117 2.08 -10.97 -6.66
CA VAL A 117 2.78 -12.12 -7.24
C VAL A 117 3.08 -11.89 -8.73
N LYS A 118 2.14 -11.29 -9.47
CA LYS A 118 2.29 -11.02 -10.90
C LYS A 118 3.32 -9.92 -11.19
N VAL A 119 3.23 -8.75 -10.54
CA VAL A 119 4.13 -7.62 -10.81
C VAL A 119 5.58 -7.92 -10.40
N PHE A 120 5.79 -8.71 -9.34
CA PHE A 120 7.12 -9.06 -8.85
C PHE A 120 7.66 -10.38 -9.43
N ARG A 121 6.97 -10.97 -10.41
CA ARG A 121 7.42 -12.18 -11.08
C ARG A 121 8.82 -11.98 -11.68
N GLY A 122 9.72 -12.91 -11.35
CA GLY A 122 11.07 -12.97 -11.90
C GLY A 122 12.11 -12.09 -11.20
N THR A 123 11.72 -11.15 -10.32
CA THR A 123 12.65 -10.25 -9.62
C THR A 123 13.09 -10.77 -8.25
N LEU A 124 12.22 -11.49 -7.56
CA LEU A 124 12.44 -11.92 -6.17
C LEU A 124 13.17 -13.25 -6.06
N GLY A 125 14.03 -13.37 -5.05
CA GLY A 125 14.61 -14.63 -4.56
C GLY A 125 13.82 -15.18 -3.37
N SER A 126 13.38 -14.31 -2.45
CA SER A 126 12.45 -14.65 -1.38
C SER A 126 11.58 -13.46 -0.99
N ILE A 127 10.49 -13.71 -0.29
CA ILE A 127 9.55 -12.70 0.19
C ILE A 127 9.00 -13.12 1.55
N ARG A 128 8.84 -12.15 2.46
CA ARG A 128 8.28 -12.32 3.80
C ARG A 128 7.27 -11.20 4.07
N GLU A 129 6.32 -11.47 4.94
CA GLU A 129 5.47 -10.46 5.58
C GLU A 129 6.10 -10.11 6.92
N ALA A 130 5.96 -8.88 7.38
CA ALA A 130 6.37 -8.51 8.73
C ALA A 130 5.36 -7.56 9.37
N HIS A 131 5.11 -7.84 10.65
CA HIS A 131 4.38 -7.00 11.57
C HIS A 131 5.42 -6.19 12.36
N ILE A 132 5.34 -4.87 12.27
CA ILE A 132 6.26 -3.96 12.96
C ILE A 132 5.48 -3.01 13.86
N GLU A 133 6.15 -2.47 14.86
CA GLU A 133 5.78 -1.22 15.51
C GLU A 133 6.54 -0.08 14.85
N VAL A 134 5.87 1.03 14.55
CA VAL A 134 6.50 2.23 13.98
C VAL A 134 6.76 3.29 15.05
N HIS A 135 7.64 4.25 14.74
CA HIS A 135 7.89 5.39 15.64
C HIS A 135 6.63 6.25 15.84
N GLU A 136 6.46 6.77 17.05
CA GLU A 136 5.28 7.54 17.48
C GLU A 136 5.26 9.01 16.98
N ASP A 137 6.40 9.51 16.48
CA ASP A 137 6.59 10.88 16.01
C ASP A 137 6.35 11.06 14.49
N LEU A 138 5.93 10.00 13.80
CA LEU A 138 5.62 10.03 12.37
C LEU A 138 4.33 10.81 12.06
N GLU A 139 4.24 11.38 10.84
CA GLU A 139 2.97 11.88 10.28
C GLU A 139 1.93 10.75 10.36
N ARG A 140 0.65 11.04 10.63
CA ARG A 140 -0.39 10.01 10.71
C ARG A 140 -1.80 10.55 10.47
N VAL A 141 -2.74 9.62 10.30
CA VAL A 141 -4.18 9.89 10.29
C VAL A 141 -4.75 9.56 11.67
N VAL A 142 -5.49 10.50 12.26
CA VAL A 142 -6.17 10.35 13.55
C VAL A 142 -7.67 10.41 13.32
N GLU A 143 -8.39 9.34 13.66
CA GLU A 143 -9.85 9.24 13.47
C GLU A 143 -10.61 9.64 14.74
N HIS A 144 -11.58 10.54 14.56
CA HIS A 144 -12.51 11.04 15.56
C HIS A 144 -13.91 10.53 15.22
N MET A 145 -14.64 10.04 16.22
CA MET A 145 -16.05 9.67 16.03
C MET A 145 -16.94 10.84 16.39
N VAL A 146 -17.88 11.14 15.48
CA VAL A 146 -18.89 12.19 15.70
C VAL A 146 -20.25 11.50 15.87
N PRO A 147 -20.78 11.42 17.10
CA PRO A 147 -22.14 10.97 17.34
C PRO A 147 -23.17 11.89 16.68
N GLU A 148 -24.37 11.35 16.47
CA GLU A 148 -25.47 12.04 15.77
C GLU A 148 -25.91 13.35 16.44
N ASP A 149 -25.61 13.54 17.73
CA ASP A 149 -25.90 14.76 18.50
C ASP A 149 -24.91 15.91 18.24
N GLY A 150 -23.88 15.69 17.41
CA GLY A 150 -23.04 16.71 16.80
C GLY A 150 -21.80 17.12 17.60
N GLU A 151 -21.63 16.61 18.82
CA GLU A 151 -20.41 16.82 19.60
C GLU A 151 -19.49 15.64 19.41
N ALA A 152 -18.30 15.84 18.81
CA ALA A 152 -17.32 14.77 18.62
C ALA A 152 -16.97 14.12 19.96
N GLN A 153 -17.38 12.85 20.16
CA GLN A 153 -17.06 12.08 21.35
C GLN A 153 -15.95 11.10 21.03
N SER A 154 -14.82 11.28 21.72
CA SER A 154 -13.62 10.44 21.65
C SER A 154 -12.88 10.41 20.30
N VAL A 155 -11.56 10.46 20.43
CA VAL A 155 -10.63 9.98 19.42
C VAL A 155 -10.72 8.45 19.46
N VAL A 156 -11.15 7.80 18.37
CA VAL A 156 -11.10 6.32 18.27
C VAL A 156 -9.70 5.85 17.91
N ASP A 157 -8.86 6.77 17.44
CA ASP A 157 -7.44 6.65 17.74
C ASP A 157 -7.29 6.91 19.24
N SER A 158 -7.06 5.90 20.06
CA SER A 158 -6.82 6.04 21.51
C SER A 158 -5.59 6.91 21.86
N SER A 159 -5.06 7.68 20.91
CA SER A 159 -3.76 8.36 20.80
C SER A 159 -3.42 9.37 21.89
N ASP A 160 -4.35 9.68 22.79
CA ASP A 160 -4.12 10.54 23.95
C ASP A 160 -3.83 9.74 25.24
N GLU A 161 -3.92 8.40 25.20
CA GLU A 161 -3.48 7.52 26.30
C GLU A 161 -1.99 7.15 26.14
N GLU A 162 -1.18 7.46 27.15
CA GLU A 162 0.23 7.04 27.23
C GLU A 162 0.37 5.52 27.03
N GLY A 163 1.16 5.10 26.04
CA GLY A 163 1.56 3.68 25.86
C GLY A 163 1.00 2.92 24.65
N LEU A 164 0.50 3.60 23.61
CA LEU A 164 0.01 2.93 22.41
C LEU A 164 1.10 2.44 21.46
N ILE A 165 0.81 1.30 20.84
CA ILE A 165 1.68 0.58 19.89
C ILE A 165 1.15 0.82 18.48
N TYR A 166 1.87 1.60 17.67
CA TYR A 166 1.50 1.85 16.27
C TYR A 166 1.94 0.69 15.39
N GLN A 167 1.01 -0.21 15.12
CA GLN A 167 1.27 -1.43 14.36
C GLN A 167 1.13 -1.23 12.85
N HIS A 168 2.09 -1.75 12.09
CA HIS A 168 2.09 -1.71 10.63
C HIS A 168 2.43 -3.06 10.01
N GLN A 169 1.93 -3.29 8.80
CA GLN A 169 2.26 -4.47 8.00
C GLN A 169 3.05 -4.07 6.77
N ILE A 170 4.19 -4.73 6.60
CA ILE A 170 5.08 -4.51 5.47
C ILE A 170 5.48 -5.83 4.82
N VAL A 171 6.02 -5.74 3.62
CA VAL A 171 6.60 -6.89 2.91
C VAL A 171 8.12 -6.69 2.82
N ILE A 172 8.88 -7.75 3.10
CA ILE A 172 10.35 -7.75 3.05
C ILE A 172 10.80 -8.66 1.89
N PRO A 173 10.86 -8.15 0.65
CA PRO A 173 11.43 -8.88 -0.47
C PRO A 173 12.97 -8.90 -0.39
N LYS A 174 13.53 -10.04 -0.81
CA LYS A 174 14.96 -10.19 -1.12
C LYS A 174 15.11 -10.47 -2.60
N LEU A 175 15.86 -9.63 -3.32
CA LEU A 175 16.15 -9.82 -4.73
C LEU A 175 17.10 -11.01 -4.94
N LYS A 176 17.14 -11.55 -6.17
CA LYS A 176 18.02 -12.70 -6.50
C LYS A 176 19.52 -12.42 -6.31
N ASN A 177 19.92 -11.15 -6.34
CA ASN A 177 21.30 -10.73 -6.06
C ASN A 177 21.59 -10.58 -4.54
N GLY A 178 20.60 -10.79 -3.69
CA GLY A 178 20.72 -10.75 -2.23
C GLY A 178 20.31 -9.43 -1.58
N GLU A 179 20.08 -8.36 -2.35
CA GLU A 179 19.63 -7.07 -1.82
C GLU A 179 18.26 -7.21 -1.14
N ARG A 180 18.11 -6.56 0.02
CA ARG A 180 16.88 -6.56 0.82
C ARG A 180 16.21 -5.20 0.74
N TYR A 181 14.90 -5.22 0.65
CA TYR A 181 14.08 -4.03 0.61
C TYR A 181 12.89 -4.19 1.55
N VAL A 182 12.22 -3.07 1.81
CA VAL A 182 10.84 -3.02 2.28
C VAL A 182 9.97 -2.58 1.11
N LEU A 183 8.89 -3.33 0.87
CA LEU A 183 7.77 -2.94 0.04
C LEU A 183 6.64 -2.53 0.99
N ASP A 184 6.33 -1.24 0.99
CA ASP A 184 5.32 -0.64 1.85
C ASP A 184 4.36 0.18 0.99
N ALA A 185 3.31 -0.48 0.50
CA ALA A 185 2.33 0.17 -0.37
C ALA A 185 1.41 1.12 0.42
N ALA A 186 1.19 0.84 1.71
CA ALA A 186 0.34 1.62 2.61
C ALA A 186 1.12 2.55 3.56
N GLY A 187 2.42 2.77 3.31
CA GLY A 187 3.28 3.57 4.20
C GLY A 187 2.85 5.03 4.34
N ALA A 188 2.02 5.53 3.41
CA ALA A 188 1.50 6.89 3.46
C ALA A 188 0.68 7.15 4.75
N GLN A 189 0.11 6.11 5.37
CA GLN A 189 -0.56 6.25 6.67
C GLN A 189 0.38 6.74 7.78
N TYR A 190 1.70 6.58 7.61
CA TYR A 190 2.76 7.03 8.51
C TYR A 190 3.74 8.01 7.86
N GLY A 191 3.31 8.74 6.82
CA GLY A 191 4.16 9.71 6.12
C GLY A 191 5.25 9.10 5.23
N GLN A 192 5.25 7.79 4.98
CA GLN A 192 6.16 7.13 4.05
C GLN A 192 5.52 6.93 2.67
N TYR A 193 5.83 7.81 1.72
CA TYR A 193 5.21 7.81 0.39
C TYR A 193 5.95 6.98 -0.68
N ARG A 194 7.08 6.36 -0.35
CA ARG A 194 7.84 5.51 -1.27
C ARG A 194 7.40 4.06 -1.13
N ALA A 195 6.84 3.50 -2.21
CA ALA A 195 6.49 2.08 -2.26
C ALA A 195 7.64 1.14 -1.88
N VAL A 196 8.89 1.49 -2.23
CA VAL A 196 10.06 0.62 -2.05
C VAL A 196 11.22 1.40 -1.44
N MET A 197 11.82 0.82 -0.39
CA MET A 197 13.02 1.35 0.25
C MET A 197 14.05 0.26 0.55
N PRO A 198 15.36 0.56 0.54
CA PRO A 198 16.36 -0.34 1.11
C PRO A 198 15.99 -0.69 2.55
N TYR A 199 16.16 -1.97 2.92
CA TYR A 199 15.71 -2.47 4.22
C TYR A 199 16.31 -1.66 5.38
N GLU A 200 17.62 -1.44 5.36
CA GLU A 200 18.35 -0.77 6.44
C GLU A 200 17.90 0.70 6.60
N SER A 201 17.60 1.38 5.50
CA SER A 201 17.11 2.76 5.55
C SER A 201 15.69 2.84 6.10
N TYR A 202 14.83 1.88 5.75
CA TYR A 202 13.46 1.83 6.26
C TYR A 202 13.46 1.50 7.76
N ASP A 203 14.18 0.47 8.14
CA ASP A 203 14.33 0.00 9.53
C ASP A 203 14.74 1.15 10.46
N GLN A 204 15.79 1.89 10.09
CA GLN A 204 16.29 3.03 10.88
C GLN A 204 15.34 4.23 10.96
N SER A 205 14.47 4.42 9.98
CA SER A 205 13.66 5.65 9.85
C SER A 205 12.23 5.47 10.35
N PHE A 206 11.71 4.24 10.34
CA PHE A 206 10.29 3.98 10.59
C PHE A 206 10.05 2.89 11.63
N VAL A 207 10.97 1.94 11.82
CA VAL A 207 10.73 0.76 12.65
C VAL A 207 11.21 1.01 14.07
N LYS A 208 10.28 1.02 15.02
CA LYS A 208 10.58 0.97 16.46
C LYS A 208 10.90 -0.45 16.90
N GLU A 209 10.07 -1.41 16.50
CA GLU A 209 10.26 -2.83 16.84
C GLU A 209 9.75 -3.75 15.72
N ASN A 210 10.41 -4.89 15.52
CA ASN A 210 9.90 -5.98 14.69
C ASN A 210 9.14 -6.98 15.57
N ILE A 211 7.82 -6.94 15.52
CA ILE A 211 6.93 -7.77 16.34
C ILE A 211 6.92 -9.22 15.82
N ALA A 212 6.80 -9.39 14.50
CA ALA A 212 6.76 -10.72 13.89
C ALA A 212 7.21 -10.70 12.42
N THR A 213 7.88 -11.78 12.00
CA THR A 213 8.13 -12.06 10.59
C THR A 213 7.40 -13.34 10.18
N LEU A 214 6.53 -13.22 9.18
CA LEU A 214 5.62 -14.27 8.72
C LEU A 214 6.04 -14.80 7.34
N LYS A 215 5.58 -16.01 7.02
CA LYS A 215 5.69 -16.55 5.66
C LYS A 215 4.76 -15.73 4.75
N PHE A 216 5.20 -15.40 3.55
CA PHE A 216 4.34 -14.75 2.57
C PHE A 216 3.09 -15.61 2.26
N GLY A 217 1.93 -14.97 2.24
CA GLY A 217 0.59 -15.57 2.14
C GLY A 217 -0.06 -15.89 3.50
N SER A 218 0.58 -15.59 4.64
CA SER A 218 0.00 -15.89 5.95
C SER A 218 -1.22 -15.03 6.25
N LEU A 219 -1.17 -13.74 5.90
CA LEU A 219 -2.30 -12.83 6.10
C LEU A 219 -3.49 -13.18 5.18
N LEU A 220 -3.24 -13.51 3.91
CA LEU A 220 -4.28 -14.02 3.01
C LEU A 220 -4.94 -15.31 3.55
N ALA A 221 -4.16 -16.25 4.07
CA ALA A 221 -4.72 -17.47 4.65
C ALA A 221 -5.61 -17.18 5.87
N LYS A 222 -5.21 -16.23 6.74
CA LYS A 222 -6.03 -15.79 7.87
C LYS A 222 -7.33 -15.13 7.42
N LEU A 223 -7.28 -14.24 6.43
CA LEU A 223 -8.48 -13.59 5.87
C LEU A 223 -9.46 -14.63 5.33
N ARG A 224 -8.98 -15.59 4.52
CA ARG A 224 -9.83 -16.67 3.97
C ARG A 224 -10.51 -17.49 5.07
N ALA A 225 -9.76 -17.84 6.12
CA ALA A 225 -10.31 -18.55 7.27
C ALA A 225 -11.37 -17.71 8.02
N ALA A 226 -11.17 -16.39 8.15
CA ALA A 226 -12.13 -15.49 8.78
C ALA A 226 -13.44 -15.39 7.98
N ILE A 227 -13.34 -15.22 6.65
CA ILE A 227 -14.51 -15.20 5.75
C ILE A 227 -15.27 -16.53 5.83
N ALA A 228 -14.56 -17.66 5.75
CA ALA A 228 -15.16 -19.00 5.86
C ALA A 228 -15.86 -19.23 7.22
N LEU A 229 -15.26 -18.75 8.32
CA LEU A 229 -15.85 -18.90 9.64
C LEU A 229 -17.13 -18.06 9.81
N ALA A 230 -17.11 -16.82 9.36
CA ALA A 230 -18.26 -15.92 9.50
C ALA A 230 -19.45 -16.38 8.67
N THR A 231 -19.19 -16.89 7.46
CA THR A 231 -20.22 -17.44 6.58
C THR A 231 -20.83 -18.74 7.12
N ALA A 232 -20.09 -19.50 7.93
CA ALA A 232 -20.57 -20.74 8.53
C ALA A 232 -21.41 -20.55 9.82
N ARG A 233 -21.30 -19.41 10.51
CA ARG A 233 -21.77 -19.29 11.91
C ARG A 233 -22.97 -18.38 12.16
N ASP A 234 -23.61 -17.82 11.13
CA ASP A 234 -24.64 -16.77 11.30
C ASP A 234 -24.17 -15.72 12.33
N ALA A 235 -22.88 -15.35 12.22
CA ALA A 235 -22.13 -14.78 13.31
C ALA A 235 -22.42 -13.29 13.45
N ALA A 236 -22.44 -12.81 14.70
CA ALA A 236 -22.57 -11.40 15.09
C ALA A 236 -21.47 -10.45 14.53
N ASN A 237 -20.51 -10.96 13.77
CA ASN A 237 -19.47 -10.16 13.14
C ASN A 237 -19.85 -9.85 11.69
N ASP A 238 -20.03 -8.58 11.40
CA ASP A 238 -20.28 -8.10 10.04
C ASP A 238 -19.02 -8.29 9.17
N VAL A 239 -19.01 -9.32 8.32
CA VAL A 239 -17.92 -9.59 7.36
C VAL A 239 -18.21 -9.07 5.96
N ARG A 240 -19.28 -8.27 5.79
CA ARG A 240 -19.67 -7.75 4.47
C ARG A 240 -18.54 -6.94 3.84
N LEU A 241 -17.88 -6.08 4.62
CA LEU A 241 -16.75 -5.28 4.14
C LEU A 241 -15.62 -6.17 3.61
N ALA A 242 -15.14 -7.12 4.42
CA ALA A 242 -14.05 -8.02 4.02
C ALA A 242 -14.40 -8.86 2.77
N PHE A 243 -15.67 -9.23 2.62
CA PHE A 243 -16.16 -9.92 1.43
C PHE A 243 -16.18 -9.00 0.20
N VAL A 244 -16.70 -7.78 0.33
CA VAL A 244 -16.70 -6.77 -0.73
C VAL A 244 -15.28 -6.51 -1.21
N GLU A 245 -14.34 -6.27 -0.29
CA GLU A 245 -12.92 -6.04 -0.59
C GLU A 245 -12.27 -7.25 -1.26
N PHE A 246 -12.58 -8.47 -0.81
CA PHE A 246 -12.13 -9.71 -1.45
C PHE A 246 -12.61 -9.80 -2.90
N MET A 247 -13.89 -9.55 -3.15
CA MET A 247 -14.47 -9.57 -4.49
C MET A 247 -13.91 -8.48 -5.40
N MET A 248 -13.60 -7.30 -4.83
CA MET A 248 -12.89 -6.24 -5.54
C MET A 248 -11.46 -6.66 -5.89
N GLY A 249 -10.75 -7.38 -5.00
CA GLY A 249 -9.43 -7.93 -5.29
C GLY A 249 -9.44 -8.90 -6.46
N GLU A 250 -10.44 -9.79 -6.51
CA GLU A 250 -10.68 -10.68 -7.66
C GLU A 250 -11.00 -9.88 -8.94
N ALA A 251 -11.75 -8.77 -8.82
CA ALA A 251 -12.01 -7.88 -9.95
C ALA A 251 -10.73 -7.23 -10.48
N VAL A 252 -9.80 -6.78 -9.62
CA VAL A 252 -8.49 -6.26 -10.04
C VAL A 252 -7.75 -7.30 -10.88
N ALA A 253 -7.70 -8.56 -10.45
CA ALA A 253 -7.04 -9.62 -11.19
C ALA A 253 -7.65 -9.86 -12.58
N ARG A 254 -8.97 -9.76 -12.72
CA ARG A 254 -9.67 -9.83 -14.02
C ARG A 254 -9.39 -8.61 -14.89
N ILE A 255 -9.53 -7.40 -14.34
CA ILE A 255 -9.31 -6.14 -15.06
C ILE A 255 -7.88 -6.07 -15.62
N VAL A 256 -6.89 -6.51 -14.85
CA VAL A 256 -5.50 -6.61 -15.33
C VAL A 256 -5.37 -7.56 -16.51
N LYS A 257 -6.02 -8.73 -16.48
CA LYS A 257 -5.98 -9.69 -17.60
C LYS A 257 -6.65 -9.12 -18.86
N GLU A 258 -7.77 -8.42 -18.69
CA GLU A 258 -8.46 -7.73 -19.78
C GLU A 258 -7.58 -6.64 -20.40
N TRP A 259 -6.92 -5.84 -19.56
CA TRP A 259 -5.98 -4.83 -20.02
C TRP A 259 -4.84 -5.48 -20.83
N GLU A 260 -4.20 -6.54 -20.31
CA GLU A 260 -3.11 -7.24 -21.00
C GLU A 260 -3.55 -7.78 -22.37
N ALA A 261 -4.77 -8.34 -22.45
CA ALA A 261 -5.34 -8.81 -23.71
C ALA A 261 -5.58 -7.66 -24.70
N SER A 262 -6.07 -6.51 -24.22
CA SER A 262 -6.31 -5.33 -25.06
C SER A 262 -5.03 -4.62 -25.51
N ALA A 263 -4.01 -4.59 -24.64
CA ALA A 263 -2.73 -3.94 -24.90
C ALA A 263 -1.80 -4.79 -25.78
N GLY A 264 -2.05 -6.10 -25.89
CA GLY A 264 -1.15 -7.03 -26.58
C GLY A 264 0.21 -7.18 -25.90
N SER A 265 0.31 -6.89 -24.60
CA SER A 265 1.52 -6.94 -23.80
C SER A 265 1.16 -7.28 -22.35
N THR A 266 2.03 -8.01 -21.67
CA THR A 266 1.85 -8.33 -20.24
C THR A 266 2.40 -7.22 -19.34
N ILE A 267 1.93 -7.15 -18.10
CA ILE A 267 2.54 -6.29 -17.07
C ILE A 267 4.04 -6.60 -16.92
N CYS A 268 4.42 -7.88 -17.04
CA CYS A 268 5.81 -8.30 -16.93
C CYS A 268 6.70 -7.72 -18.05
N GLU A 269 6.18 -7.62 -19.26
CA GLU A 269 6.89 -7.02 -20.41
C GLU A 269 6.92 -5.50 -20.29
N MET A 270 5.79 -4.90 -19.93
CA MET A 270 5.66 -3.46 -19.68
C MET A 270 6.73 -2.95 -18.70
N LEU A 271 6.97 -3.67 -17.60
CA LEU A 271 7.96 -3.28 -16.59
C LEU A 271 9.41 -3.20 -17.13
N ASP A 272 9.71 -3.90 -18.23
CA ASP A 272 11.02 -3.92 -18.86
C ASP A 272 11.21 -2.87 -19.97
N GLU A 273 10.14 -2.19 -20.37
CA GLU A 273 10.15 -1.20 -21.46
C GLU A 273 11.13 -0.02 -21.23
N PRO A 274 11.53 0.69 -22.30
CA PRO A 274 12.15 2.01 -22.19
C PRO A 274 11.33 2.95 -21.30
N HIS A 275 11.96 3.93 -20.66
CA HIS A 275 11.30 4.74 -19.62
C HIS A 275 10.02 5.44 -20.11
N THR A 276 10.07 6.09 -21.27
CA THR A 276 8.91 6.79 -21.84
C THR A 276 7.76 5.83 -22.16
N SER A 277 8.05 4.68 -22.76
CA SER A 277 7.05 3.64 -23.05
C SER A 277 6.44 3.07 -21.77
N TYR A 278 7.29 2.74 -20.79
CA TYR A 278 6.82 2.27 -19.48
C TYR A 278 5.86 3.28 -18.83
N LEU A 279 6.17 4.57 -18.85
CA LEU A 279 5.29 5.59 -18.27
C LEU A 279 3.93 5.59 -18.97
N ALA A 280 3.90 5.64 -20.31
CA ALA A 280 2.66 5.62 -21.08
C ALA A 280 1.83 4.36 -20.84
N SER A 281 2.44 3.18 -20.90
CA SER A 281 1.79 1.89 -20.66
C SER A 281 1.29 1.77 -19.22
N SER A 282 2.08 2.23 -18.24
CA SER A 282 1.68 2.19 -16.83
C SER A 282 0.49 3.11 -16.57
N THR A 283 0.48 4.33 -17.09
CA THR A 283 -0.67 5.24 -17.01
C THR A 283 -1.90 4.62 -17.64
N ALA A 284 -1.77 4.04 -18.84
CA ALA A 284 -2.89 3.37 -19.51
C ALA A 284 -3.48 2.21 -18.67
N LEU A 285 -2.63 1.41 -18.03
CA LEU A 285 -3.07 0.36 -17.11
C LEU A 285 -3.79 0.95 -15.88
N LEU A 286 -3.23 1.99 -15.26
CA LEU A 286 -3.83 2.63 -14.09
C LEU A 286 -5.21 3.23 -14.40
N ASP A 287 -5.36 3.90 -15.54
CA ASP A 287 -6.64 4.46 -15.97
C ASP A 287 -7.66 3.39 -16.34
N PHE A 288 -7.21 2.29 -16.97
CA PHE A 288 -8.05 1.13 -17.26
C PHE A 288 -8.54 0.46 -15.97
N ALA A 289 -7.64 0.28 -14.99
CA ALA A 289 -7.95 -0.28 -13.68
C ALA A 289 -8.95 0.59 -12.90
N ARG A 290 -8.73 1.91 -12.87
CA ARG A 290 -9.63 2.87 -12.21
C ARG A 290 -11.03 2.80 -12.80
N SER A 291 -11.13 2.87 -14.13
CA SER A 291 -12.43 2.81 -14.83
C SER A 291 -13.13 1.46 -14.63
N GLY A 292 -12.36 0.37 -14.70
CA GLY A 292 -12.87 -1.00 -14.51
C GLY A 292 -13.42 -1.23 -13.11
N LEU A 293 -12.72 -0.76 -12.07
CA LEU A 293 -13.16 -0.90 -10.68
C LEU A 293 -14.37 -0.02 -10.35
N ILE A 294 -14.42 1.23 -10.81
CA ILE A 294 -15.58 2.09 -10.64
C ILE A 294 -16.82 1.44 -11.27
N ARG A 295 -16.69 0.92 -12.50
CA ARG A 295 -17.76 0.19 -13.17
C ARG A 295 -18.15 -1.06 -12.41
N TYR A 296 -17.17 -1.86 -11.95
CA TYR A 296 -17.45 -3.07 -11.17
C TYR A 296 -18.26 -2.75 -9.91
N VAL A 297 -17.87 -1.73 -9.14
CA VAL A 297 -18.57 -1.30 -7.92
C VAL A 297 -19.99 -0.83 -8.23
N HIS A 298 -20.17 -0.07 -9.32
CA HIS A 298 -21.48 0.44 -9.74
C HIS A 298 -22.42 -0.68 -10.22
N ASP A 299 -21.92 -1.61 -11.04
CA ASP A 299 -22.73 -2.63 -11.71
C ASP A 299 -23.02 -3.84 -10.82
N SER A 300 -22.17 -4.11 -9.82
CA SER A 300 -22.32 -5.30 -8.97
C SER A 300 -23.44 -5.17 -7.94
N GLU A 301 -24.22 -4.07 -7.94
CA GLU A 301 -25.24 -3.77 -6.92
C GLU A 301 -24.75 -4.17 -5.53
N LEU A 302 -23.52 -3.77 -5.15
CA LEU A 302 -22.99 -3.91 -3.78
C LEU A 302 -23.76 -2.98 -2.83
N ASP A 303 -25.09 -3.00 -2.91
CA ASP A 303 -26.05 -2.14 -2.24
C ASP A 303 -26.44 -2.67 -0.84
N GLY A 304 -25.72 -3.69 -0.37
CA GLY A 304 -25.92 -4.30 0.94
C GLY A 304 -26.95 -5.42 0.98
N THR A 305 -27.60 -5.78 -0.13
CA THR A 305 -28.60 -6.87 -0.19
C THR A 305 -28.05 -8.24 -0.62
N PHE A 306 -26.73 -8.38 -0.71
CA PHE A 306 -26.07 -9.62 -1.14
C PHE A 306 -26.52 -10.85 -0.32
N HIS A 307 -27.34 -11.71 -0.94
CA HIS A 307 -27.53 -13.06 -0.48
C HIS A 307 -26.27 -13.86 -0.80
N PHE A 308 -25.48 -14.13 0.23
CA PHE A 308 -24.22 -14.86 0.10
C PHE A 308 -24.44 -16.26 -0.49
N VAL A 309 -23.81 -16.52 -1.63
CA VAL A 309 -23.56 -17.87 -2.14
C VAL A 309 -22.05 -18.04 -2.20
N PRO A 310 -21.44 -18.90 -1.35
CA PRO A 310 -20.00 -19.10 -1.37
C PRO A 310 -19.56 -19.61 -2.75
N PRO A 311 -18.45 -19.09 -3.31
CA PRO A 311 -17.81 -19.70 -4.47
C PRO A 311 -17.46 -21.17 -4.18
N GLU A 312 -17.72 -22.05 -5.13
CA GLU A 312 -17.30 -23.46 -5.02
C GLU A 312 -15.77 -23.53 -4.86
N GLY A 313 -15.29 -24.18 -3.78
CA GLY A 313 -13.86 -24.43 -3.55
C GLY A 313 -13.17 -23.66 -2.43
N ILE A 314 -13.90 -23.00 -1.51
CA ILE A 314 -13.33 -22.34 -0.32
C ILE A 314 -13.35 -23.25 0.94
N ALA A 315 -13.49 -24.58 0.78
CA ALA A 315 -13.40 -25.54 1.89
C ALA A 315 -11.95 -26.04 2.11
#